data_AF-A0A9P7K6Y2-F1
#
_entry.id   AF-A0A9P7K6Y2-F1
#
_cell.length_a   1.000
_cell.length_b   1.000
_cell.length_c   1.000
_cell.angle_alpha   90.00
_cell.angle_beta   90.00
_cell.angle_gamma   90.00
#
_symmetry.space_group_name_H-M   'P 1'
#
loop_
_entity.id
_entity.type
_entity.pdbx_description
1 polymer ?
#
loop_
_entity_poly.entity_id
_entity_poly.type
_entity_poly.pdbx_seq_one_letter_code
_entity_poly.pdbx_strand_id
1 'polypeptide(L)'
;MARTALQKLSALVLLASFTAAVDVAIPLNPAMDAPVISPSHISLSIEGDRWTSWSGTNSRNEFFYNTLDNLKQITGAPPNIRVGANTEDHTMFRSDVDFQEAIFPDPTAITPYPEAKSLVVGDSYYATTRFLPPGTHVTWGVNFGAQNLTAAYLSTRSIVKTFNSPEIKKAGIVLDYLEIGNEPDFLVTHKLRPSNYTDADWVQE
;
A
#
# COMPACT_ATOMS: atom_id res chain seq x y z
N MET A 1 52.87 28.89 57.56
CA MET A 1 52.17 27.73 56.99
C MET A 1 50.72 27.74 57.47
N ALA A 2 49.77 27.32 56.64
CA ALA A 2 48.35 27.09 56.95
C ALA A 2 47.31 28.25 56.82
N ARG A 3 47.52 29.26 55.95
CA ARG A 3 46.40 30.13 55.49
C ARG A 3 46.42 30.58 54.02
N THR A 4 47.34 30.05 53.19
CA THR A 4 47.48 30.47 51.78
C THR A 4 47.05 29.40 50.76
N ALA A 5 46.49 28.28 51.20
CA ALA A 5 46.07 27.19 50.30
C ALA A 5 44.56 27.20 49.96
N LEU A 6 43.74 28.02 50.64
CA LEU A 6 42.27 27.99 50.50
C LEU A 6 41.65 29.20 49.76
N GLN A 7 42.47 29.96 49.03
CA GLN A 7 41.97 31.04 48.15
C GLN A 7 42.13 30.72 46.65
N LYS A 8 42.62 29.53 46.30
CA LYS A 8 42.82 29.11 44.90
C LYS A 8 41.89 28.00 44.43
N LEU A 9 40.78 27.76 45.14
CA LEU A 9 39.82 26.71 44.78
C LEU A 9 38.35 27.18 44.79
N SER A 10 38.10 28.45 44.43
CA SER A 10 36.74 28.95 44.19
C SER A 10 36.56 29.58 42.81
N ALA A 11 37.57 29.49 41.94
CA ALA A 11 37.52 30.01 40.58
C ALA A 11 37.46 28.90 39.52
N LEU A 12 36.81 27.77 39.83
CA LEU A 12 36.57 26.73 38.83
C LEU A 12 35.06 26.44 38.75
N VAL A 13 34.52 26.87 37.62
CA VAL A 13 33.27 26.40 37.00
C VAL A 13 31.96 26.92 37.60
N LEU A 14 31.71 28.22 37.42
CA LEU A 14 30.42 28.67 36.90
C LEU A 14 30.58 28.86 35.39
N LEU A 15 30.84 27.76 34.66
CA LEU A 15 30.47 27.71 33.26
C LEU A 15 28.93 27.63 33.26
N ALA A 16 28.29 28.80 33.33
CA ALA A 16 26.90 28.90 32.93
C ALA A 16 26.87 28.44 31.47
N SER A 17 26.38 27.23 31.22
CA SER A 17 26.02 26.80 29.89
C SER A 17 24.99 27.80 29.37
N PHE A 18 25.41 28.73 28.52
CA PHE A 18 24.49 29.59 27.79
C PHE A 18 23.68 28.68 26.88
N THR A 19 22.51 28.24 27.35
CA THR A 19 21.50 27.63 26.50
C THR A 19 20.92 28.76 25.66
N ALA A 20 21.51 28.99 24.48
CA ALA A 20 20.93 29.86 23.48
C ALA A 20 19.82 29.09 22.76
N ALA A 21 18.58 29.53 22.91
CA ALA A 21 17.49 29.08 22.06
C ALA A 21 17.48 29.91 20.78
N VAL A 22 17.20 29.29 19.65
CA VAL A 22 16.93 30.00 18.40
C VAL A 22 15.45 30.30 18.37
N ASP A 23 15.11 31.59 18.23
CA ASP A 23 13.73 31.99 17.98
C ASP A 23 13.35 31.59 16.55
N VAL A 24 12.49 30.59 16.43
CA VAL A 24 11.93 30.16 15.15
C VAL A 24 10.47 30.59 15.09
N ALA A 25 10.14 31.46 14.14
CA ALA A 25 8.76 31.83 13.86
C ALA A 25 8.11 30.76 12.97
N ILE A 26 7.07 30.10 13.47
CA ILE A 26 6.25 29.18 12.69
C ILE A 26 5.01 29.94 12.22
N PRO A 27 4.78 30.11 10.91
CA PRO A 27 3.59 30.78 10.41
C PRO A 27 2.34 29.99 10.80
N LEU A 28 1.31 30.69 11.27
CA LEU A 28 0.03 30.08 11.68
C LEU A 28 -0.91 29.74 10.51
N ASN A 29 -0.55 30.17 9.31
CA ASN A 29 -1.32 29.93 8.09
C ASN A 29 -0.39 29.36 7.00
N PRO A 30 -0.91 28.49 6.12
CA PRO A 30 -0.15 28.07 4.95
C PRO A 30 0.14 29.27 4.03
N ALA A 31 1.19 29.15 3.22
CA ALA A 31 1.48 30.12 2.18
C ALA A 31 0.31 30.20 1.17
N MET A 32 0.13 31.34 0.49
CA MET A 32 -0.99 31.54 -0.44
C MET A 32 -0.97 30.56 -1.62
N ASP A 33 0.19 30.01 -1.94
CA ASP A 33 0.45 29.05 -3.00
C ASP A 33 0.53 27.60 -2.50
N ALA A 34 0.21 27.35 -1.22
CA ALA A 34 0.20 26.00 -0.68
C ALA A 34 -0.87 25.14 -1.39
N PRO A 35 -0.53 23.91 -1.82
CA PRO A 35 -1.49 23.04 -2.47
C PRO A 35 -2.56 22.57 -1.49
N VAL A 36 -3.78 22.41 -2.01
CA VAL A 36 -4.87 21.77 -1.25
C VAL A 36 -4.58 20.27 -1.15
N ILE A 37 -4.59 19.75 0.06
CA ILE A 37 -4.41 18.32 0.31
C ILE A 37 -5.71 17.59 -0.01
N SER A 38 -5.64 16.52 -0.80
CA SER A 38 -6.80 15.69 -1.09
C SER A 38 -7.41 15.10 0.18
N PRO A 39 -8.75 15.07 0.32
CA PRO A 39 -9.44 14.27 1.34
C PRO A 39 -9.00 12.80 1.42
N SER A 40 -8.55 12.21 0.30
CA SER A 40 -8.05 10.83 0.25
C SER A 40 -6.51 10.73 0.29
N HIS A 41 -5.82 11.78 0.76
CA HIS A 41 -4.34 11.79 0.82
C HIS A 41 -3.79 10.61 1.65
N ILE A 42 -4.48 10.21 2.71
CA ILE A 42 -4.21 8.96 3.41
C ILE A 42 -4.92 7.83 2.66
N SER A 43 -4.15 6.88 2.15
CA SER A 43 -4.61 5.75 1.34
C SER A 43 -3.85 4.48 1.70
N LEU A 44 -4.35 3.31 1.28
CA LEU A 44 -3.79 2.00 1.65
C LEU A 44 -3.36 1.21 0.42
N SER A 45 -2.20 0.56 0.52
CA SER A 45 -1.78 -0.52 -0.38
C SER A 45 -1.90 -1.85 0.36
N ILE A 46 -2.49 -2.85 -0.28
CA ILE A 46 -2.73 -4.19 0.27
C ILE A 46 -2.12 -5.22 -0.66
N GLU A 47 -1.32 -6.14 -0.11
CA GLU A 47 -0.83 -7.31 -0.84
C GLU A 47 -2.00 -8.18 -1.32
N GLY A 48 -1.95 -8.59 -2.58
CA GLY A 48 -3.04 -9.35 -3.23
C GLY A 48 -3.41 -10.64 -2.49
N ASP A 49 -2.45 -11.32 -1.86
CA ASP A 49 -2.65 -12.58 -1.16
C ASP A 49 -3.49 -12.44 0.12
N ARG A 50 -3.58 -11.24 0.68
CA ARG A 50 -4.37 -10.91 1.87
C ARG A 50 -5.65 -10.15 1.56
N TRP A 51 -5.91 -9.79 0.31
CA TRP A 51 -7.07 -8.97 -0.06
C TRP A 51 -8.38 -9.48 0.56
N THR A 52 -8.68 -10.78 0.41
CA THR A 52 -9.94 -11.34 0.95
C THR A 52 -9.98 -11.44 2.47
N SER A 53 -8.83 -11.39 3.15
CA SER A 53 -8.78 -11.24 4.62
C SER A 53 -9.28 -9.85 5.05
N TRP A 54 -9.07 -8.84 4.22
CA TRP A 54 -9.49 -7.46 4.46
C TRP A 54 -10.89 -7.17 3.92
N SER A 55 -11.19 -7.50 2.66
CA SER A 55 -12.52 -7.25 2.09
C SER A 55 -13.60 -8.16 2.69
N GLY A 56 -13.22 -9.38 3.08
CA GLY A 56 -14.13 -10.51 3.27
C GLY A 56 -14.43 -11.23 1.96
N THR A 57 -15.21 -12.32 2.03
CA THR A 57 -15.56 -13.20 0.89
C THR A 57 -17.06 -13.26 0.64
N ASN A 58 -17.79 -14.10 1.39
CA ASN A 58 -19.25 -14.21 1.32
C ASN A 58 -19.95 -13.10 2.10
N SER A 59 -19.25 -12.49 3.04
CA SER A 59 -19.70 -11.32 3.80
C SER A 59 -18.58 -10.31 3.90
N ARG A 60 -18.96 -9.03 3.98
CA ARG A 60 -18.04 -7.92 4.25
C ARG A 60 -17.33 -8.12 5.58
N ASN A 61 -16.04 -7.80 5.62
CA ASN A 61 -15.33 -7.64 6.89
C ASN A 61 -15.70 -6.28 7.50
N GLU A 62 -16.53 -6.29 8.53
CA GLU A 62 -16.99 -5.06 9.19
C GLU A 62 -15.85 -4.27 9.87
N PHE A 63 -14.79 -4.93 10.34
CA PHE A 63 -13.65 -4.21 10.92
C PHE A 63 -12.96 -3.33 9.87
N PHE A 64 -12.67 -3.90 8.69
CA PHE A 64 -12.03 -3.17 7.62
C PHE A 64 -12.94 -2.05 7.10
N TYR A 65 -14.22 -2.35 6.82
CA TYR A 65 -15.18 -1.35 6.38
C TYR A 65 -15.29 -0.17 7.35
N ASN A 66 -15.49 -0.44 8.65
CA ASN A 66 -15.61 0.61 9.67
C ASN A 66 -14.32 1.42 9.79
N THR A 67 -13.16 0.81 9.59
CA THR A 67 -11.88 1.53 9.57
C THR A 67 -11.84 2.54 8.44
N LEU A 68 -12.19 2.13 7.21
CA LEU A 68 -12.21 3.03 6.05
C LEU A 68 -13.32 4.09 6.15
N ASP A 69 -14.48 3.73 6.70
CA ASP A 69 -15.59 4.66 6.89
C ASP A 69 -15.28 5.72 7.96
N ASN A 70 -14.59 5.35 9.04
CA ASN A 70 -14.11 6.31 10.03
C ASN A 70 -13.13 7.31 9.41
N LEU A 71 -12.19 6.85 8.56
CA LEU A 71 -11.30 7.75 7.83
C LEU A 71 -12.09 8.69 6.91
N LYS A 72 -13.08 8.16 6.18
CA LYS A 72 -13.99 8.97 5.35
C LYS A 72 -14.72 10.05 6.15
N GLN A 73 -15.20 9.72 7.35
CA GLN A 73 -15.90 10.69 8.20
C GLN A 73 -14.96 11.81 8.68
N ILE A 74 -13.67 11.51 8.88
CA ILE A 74 -12.66 12.50 9.30
C ILE A 74 -12.22 13.38 8.14
N THR A 75 -11.97 12.81 6.96
CA THR A 75 -11.33 13.52 5.85
C THR A 75 -12.31 14.02 4.78
N GLY A 76 -13.52 13.47 4.74
CA GLY A 76 -14.57 13.80 3.77
C GLY A 76 -14.63 12.87 2.54
N ALA A 77 -13.67 11.97 2.37
CA ALA A 77 -13.67 10.97 1.29
C ALA A 77 -13.06 9.64 1.77
N PRO A 78 -13.51 8.48 1.26
CA PRO A 78 -12.85 7.22 1.58
C PRO A 78 -11.40 7.22 1.11
N PRO A 79 -10.48 6.53 1.83
CA PRO A 79 -9.12 6.33 1.36
C PRO A 79 -9.13 5.58 0.02
N ASN A 80 -8.19 5.90 -0.87
CA ASN A 80 -7.99 5.11 -2.07
C ASN A 80 -7.35 3.76 -1.68
N ILE A 81 -7.63 2.72 -2.46
CA ILE A 81 -7.12 1.37 -2.23
C ILE A 81 -6.30 0.92 -3.44
N ARG A 82 -5.04 0.54 -3.23
CA ARG A 82 -4.23 -0.18 -4.22
C ARG A 82 -4.10 -1.63 -3.77
N VAL A 83 -4.42 -2.58 -4.66
CA VAL A 83 -4.21 -4.01 -4.42
C VAL A 83 -3.22 -4.54 -5.44
N GLY A 84 -2.10 -5.11 -5.00
CA GLY A 84 -1.00 -5.50 -5.87
C GLY A 84 0.19 -5.97 -5.05
N ALA A 85 1.33 -5.29 -5.24
CA ALA A 85 2.62 -5.54 -4.56
C ALA A 85 3.29 -6.84 -5.03
N ASN A 86 4.21 -7.44 -4.26
CA ASN A 86 4.99 -8.58 -4.79
C ASN A 86 4.11 -9.77 -5.20
N THR A 87 2.98 -9.95 -4.51
CA THR A 87 2.02 -11.01 -4.87
C THR A 87 1.47 -10.86 -6.30
N GLU A 88 1.35 -9.62 -6.79
CA GLU A 88 0.83 -9.31 -8.12
C GLU A 88 1.56 -10.11 -9.20
N ASP A 89 2.88 -10.17 -9.13
CA ASP A 89 3.77 -10.73 -10.16
C ASP A 89 3.77 -12.26 -10.25
N HIS A 90 3.00 -12.94 -9.41
CA HIS A 90 2.72 -14.37 -9.53
C HIS A 90 1.25 -14.73 -9.31
N THR A 91 0.36 -13.74 -9.29
CA THR A 91 -1.08 -13.98 -9.24
C THR A 91 -1.59 -14.57 -10.55
N MET A 92 -2.21 -15.76 -10.49
CA MET A 92 -2.78 -16.44 -11.65
C MET A 92 -4.31 -16.38 -11.62
N PHE A 93 -4.95 -16.34 -12.79
CA PHE A 93 -6.40 -16.40 -12.89
C PHE A 93 -6.88 -17.80 -13.28
N ARG A 94 -7.91 -18.29 -12.59
CA ARG A 94 -8.62 -19.53 -12.92
C ARG A 94 -10.12 -19.38 -12.66
N SER A 95 -10.93 -19.68 -13.67
CA SER A 95 -12.39 -19.52 -13.60
C SER A 95 -13.09 -20.54 -12.70
N ASP A 96 -12.41 -21.63 -12.34
CA ASP A 96 -12.91 -22.66 -11.42
C ASP A 96 -12.58 -22.39 -9.95
N VAL A 97 -11.74 -21.38 -9.68
CA VAL A 97 -11.53 -20.84 -8.33
C VAL A 97 -12.62 -19.80 -8.05
N ASP A 98 -13.20 -19.82 -6.86
CA ASP A 98 -14.24 -18.85 -6.49
C ASP A 98 -13.60 -17.51 -6.09
N PHE A 99 -12.92 -17.49 -4.94
CA PHE A 99 -12.18 -16.33 -4.44
C PHE A 99 -10.68 -16.50 -4.71
N GLN A 100 -9.95 -17.13 -3.80
CA GLN A 100 -8.52 -17.35 -3.94
C GLN A 100 -8.08 -18.70 -3.37
N GLU A 101 -7.02 -19.25 -3.95
CA GLU A 101 -6.20 -20.34 -3.41
C GLU A 101 -4.78 -19.79 -3.23
N ALA A 102 -4.32 -19.73 -1.98
CA ALA A 102 -3.03 -19.16 -1.63
C ALA A 102 -2.17 -20.18 -0.87
N ILE A 103 -0.89 -20.28 -1.22
CA ILE A 103 0.07 -21.13 -0.53
C ILE A 103 1.10 -20.24 0.16
N PHE A 104 1.11 -20.23 1.48
CA PHE A 104 2.06 -19.45 2.27
C PHE A 104 3.25 -20.32 2.72
N PRO A 105 4.47 -19.77 2.78
CA PRO A 105 5.54 -20.33 3.60
C PRO A 105 5.14 -20.37 5.08
N ASP A 106 5.79 -21.23 5.86
CA ASP A 106 5.67 -21.17 7.32
C ASP A 106 6.22 -19.82 7.84
N PRO A 107 5.51 -19.16 8.77
CA PRO A 107 5.99 -17.93 9.37
C PRO A 107 7.25 -18.19 10.20
N THR A 108 8.15 -17.20 10.22
CA THR A 108 9.37 -17.23 11.03
C THR A 108 9.42 -16.02 11.97
N ALA A 109 10.35 -16.01 12.93
CA ALA A 109 10.54 -14.88 13.82
C ALA A 109 10.92 -13.57 13.08
N ILE A 110 11.59 -13.68 11.93
CA ILE A 110 11.98 -12.53 11.10
C ILE A 110 10.95 -12.19 10.01
N THR A 111 10.10 -13.15 9.65
CA THR A 111 9.02 -12.99 8.66
C THR A 111 7.74 -13.62 9.22
N PRO A 112 7.06 -12.95 10.17
CA PRO A 112 5.88 -13.51 10.82
C PRO A 112 4.65 -13.54 9.91
N TYR A 113 4.63 -12.72 8.85
CA TYR A 113 3.58 -12.66 7.84
C TYR A 113 4.21 -12.79 6.46
N PRO A 114 4.60 -14.01 6.04
CA PRO A 114 5.19 -14.18 4.74
C PRO A 114 4.15 -13.91 3.64
N GLU A 115 4.64 -13.40 2.52
CA GLU A 115 3.95 -13.35 1.23
C GLU A 115 3.63 -14.78 0.76
N ALA A 116 2.52 -14.95 0.05
CA ALA A 116 2.20 -16.21 -0.60
C ALA A 116 3.26 -16.57 -1.66
N LYS A 117 3.65 -17.84 -1.71
CA LYS A 117 4.48 -18.40 -2.81
C LYS A 117 3.71 -18.57 -4.11
N SER A 118 2.38 -18.65 -4.00
CA SER A 118 1.47 -18.86 -5.12
C SER A 118 0.11 -18.30 -4.73
N LEU A 119 -0.48 -17.52 -5.62
CA LEU A 119 -1.86 -17.06 -5.52
C LEU A 119 -2.59 -17.38 -6.83
N VAL A 120 -3.70 -18.10 -6.72
CA VAL A 120 -4.65 -18.30 -7.81
C VAL A 120 -5.96 -17.63 -7.42
N VAL A 121 -6.54 -16.81 -8.29
CA VAL A 121 -7.77 -16.07 -8.03
C VAL A 121 -8.85 -16.36 -9.06
N GLY A 122 -10.09 -16.19 -8.63
CA GLY A 122 -11.30 -16.28 -9.44
C GLY A 122 -12.03 -14.95 -9.61
N ASP A 123 -13.20 -15.00 -10.25
CA ASP A 123 -14.03 -13.82 -10.45
C ASP A 123 -14.51 -13.22 -9.11
N SER A 124 -14.85 -14.04 -8.12
CA SER A 124 -15.41 -13.55 -6.86
C SER A 124 -14.37 -12.80 -6.03
N TYR A 125 -13.08 -13.04 -6.23
CA TYR A 125 -11.99 -12.29 -5.58
C TYR A 125 -12.01 -10.80 -5.92
N TYR A 126 -12.10 -10.46 -7.21
CA TYR A 126 -12.22 -9.06 -7.62
C TYR A 126 -13.58 -8.50 -7.22
N ALA A 127 -14.64 -9.31 -7.29
CA ALA A 127 -16.00 -8.90 -6.93
C ALA A 127 -16.16 -8.48 -5.46
N THR A 128 -15.27 -8.90 -4.54
CA THR A 128 -15.30 -8.44 -3.14
C THR A 128 -15.02 -6.93 -3.00
N THR A 129 -14.53 -6.27 -4.06
CA THR A 129 -14.46 -4.80 -4.16
C THR A 129 -15.78 -4.13 -3.80
N ARG A 130 -16.93 -4.80 -4.01
CA ARG A 130 -18.27 -4.31 -3.63
C ARG A 130 -18.42 -4.01 -2.13
N PHE A 131 -17.55 -4.58 -1.30
CA PHE A 131 -17.57 -4.39 0.14
C PHE A 131 -16.84 -3.14 0.60
N LEU A 132 -16.19 -2.39 -0.28
CA LEU A 132 -15.59 -1.10 0.06
C LEU A 132 -16.68 -0.03 0.30
N PRO A 133 -16.36 1.04 1.07
CA PRO A 133 -17.25 2.18 1.21
C PRO A 133 -17.65 2.79 -0.15
N PRO A 134 -18.89 3.28 -0.30
CA PRO A 134 -19.29 4.02 -1.49
C PRO A 134 -18.38 5.22 -1.78
N GLY A 135 -18.04 5.42 -3.05
CA GLY A 135 -17.11 6.44 -3.52
C GLY A 135 -15.63 6.08 -3.44
N THR A 136 -15.28 4.83 -3.10
CA THR A 136 -13.87 4.41 -3.01
C THR A 136 -13.23 4.33 -4.40
N HIS A 137 -12.02 4.85 -4.51
CA HIS A 137 -11.19 4.76 -5.70
C HIS A 137 -10.18 3.61 -5.55
N VAL A 138 -10.00 2.82 -6.60
CA VAL A 138 -9.25 1.57 -6.55
C VAL A 138 -8.25 1.47 -7.70
N THR A 139 -7.04 1.02 -7.38
CA THR A 139 -6.02 0.58 -8.35
C THR A 139 -5.79 -0.92 -8.18
N TRP A 140 -5.80 -1.65 -9.29
CA TRP A 140 -5.57 -3.10 -9.30
C TRP A 140 -4.31 -3.46 -10.07
N GLY A 141 -3.48 -4.27 -9.43
CA GLY A 141 -2.33 -4.93 -10.03
C GLY A 141 -2.71 -6.02 -11.03
N VAL A 142 -1.88 -6.17 -12.06
CA VAL A 142 -1.99 -7.19 -13.11
C VAL A 142 -0.64 -7.86 -13.28
N ASN A 143 -0.63 -9.17 -13.07
CA ASN A 143 0.58 -9.99 -13.14
C ASN A 143 1.33 -9.82 -14.47
N PHE A 144 2.51 -9.22 -14.39
CA PHE A 144 3.46 -9.14 -15.49
C PHE A 144 4.73 -9.95 -15.22
N GLY A 145 5.12 -10.08 -13.94
CA GLY A 145 6.31 -10.82 -13.53
C GLY A 145 6.34 -12.28 -14.00
N ALA A 146 5.20 -12.98 -14.03
CA ALA A 146 5.15 -14.39 -14.38
C ALA A 146 5.28 -14.69 -15.90
N GLN A 147 5.40 -13.67 -16.75
CA GLN A 147 5.51 -13.83 -18.22
C GLN A 147 4.35 -14.66 -18.82
N ASN A 148 3.16 -14.55 -18.23
CA ASN A 148 1.97 -15.26 -18.66
C ASN A 148 0.88 -14.25 -19.04
N LEU A 149 0.93 -13.78 -20.30
CA LEU A 149 -0.01 -12.79 -20.81
C LEU A 149 -1.47 -13.28 -20.77
N THR A 150 -1.70 -14.60 -20.84
CA THR A 150 -3.05 -15.16 -20.68
C THR A 150 -3.59 -14.92 -19.27
N ALA A 151 -2.78 -15.14 -18.24
CA ALA A 151 -3.17 -14.87 -16.86
C ALA A 151 -3.42 -13.38 -16.63
N ALA A 152 -2.53 -12.52 -17.12
CA ALA A 152 -2.67 -11.06 -17.07
C ALA A 152 -3.98 -10.59 -17.74
N TYR A 153 -4.26 -11.09 -18.94
CA TYR A 153 -5.47 -10.80 -19.69
C TYR A 153 -6.72 -11.24 -18.94
N LEU A 154 -6.77 -12.48 -18.43
CA LEU A 154 -7.95 -13.00 -17.75
C LEU A 154 -8.23 -12.27 -16.42
N SER A 155 -7.20 -11.96 -15.64
CA SER A 155 -7.31 -11.09 -14.46
C SER A 155 -7.88 -9.72 -14.82
N THR A 156 -7.32 -9.09 -15.86
CA THR A 156 -7.81 -7.79 -16.36
C THR A 156 -9.28 -7.85 -16.76
N ARG A 157 -9.69 -8.91 -17.47
CA ARG A 157 -11.09 -9.11 -17.86
C ARG A 157 -12.01 -9.23 -16.65
N SER A 158 -11.58 -9.90 -15.59
CA SER A 158 -12.33 -10.06 -14.36
C SER A 158 -12.45 -8.75 -13.56
N ILE A 159 -11.36 -7.98 -13.47
CA ILE A 159 -11.36 -6.64 -12.88
C ILE A 159 -12.35 -5.74 -13.65
N VAL A 160 -12.21 -5.63 -14.96
CA VAL A 160 -13.10 -4.79 -15.79
C VAL A 160 -14.56 -5.25 -15.69
N LYS A 161 -14.83 -6.56 -15.62
CA LYS A 161 -16.18 -7.11 -15.39
C LYS A 161 -16.73 -6.65 -14.04
N THR A 162 -15.92 -6.68 -12.98
CA THR A 162 -16.31 -6.23 -11.64
C THR A 162 -16.73 -4.76 -11.64
N PHE A 163 -15.90 -3.87 -12.15
CA PHE A 163 -16.20 -2.42 -12.16
C PHE A 163 -17.30 -2.03 -13.13
N ASN A 164 -17.64 -2.90 -14.08
CA ASN A 164 -18.82 -2.73 -14.92
C ASN A 164 -20.12 -3.22 -14.30
N SER A 165 -20.07 -3.92 -13.17
CA SER A 165 -21.27 -4.46 -12.51
C SER A 165 -22.19 -3.34 -11.98
N PRO A 166 -23.52 -3.56 -11.96
CA PRO A 166 -24.47 -2.57 -11.43
C PRO A 166 -24.22 -2.20 -9.97
N GLU A 167 -23.78 -3.15 -9.15
CA GLU A 167 -23.52 -2.94 -7.72
C GLU A 167 -22.35 -1.96 -7.50
N ILE A 168 -21.22 -2.19 -8.17
CA ILE A 168 -20.04 -1.31 -8.09
C ILE A 168 -20.35 0.08 -8.62
N LYS A 169 -21.02 0.17 -9.78
CA LYS A 169 -21.43 1.45 -10.38
C LYS A 169 -22.39 2.22 -9.48
N LYS A 170 -23.37 1.54 -8.87
CA LYS A 170 -24.33 2.16 -7.95
C LYS A 170 -23.64 2.68 -6.68
N ALA A 171 -22.63 1.97 -6.19
CA ALA A 171 -21.83 2.41 -5.05
C ALA A 171 -20.86 3.55 -5.40
N GLY A 172 -20.71 3.90 -6.69
CA GLY A 172 -19.76 4.92 -7.13
C GLY A 172 -18.30 4.53 -6.84
N ILE A 173 -18.00 3.24 -6.76
CA ILE A 173 -16.62 2.75 -6.61
C ILE A 173 -15.96 2.76 -7.99
N VAL A 174 -14.77 3.35 -8.09
CA VAL A 174 -14.09 3.67 -9.36
C VAL A 174 -12.80 2.88 -9.48
N LEU A 175 -12.56 2.31 -10.66
CA LEU A 175 -11.25 1.81 -11.05
C LEU A 175 -10.48 2.98 -11.66
N ASP A 176 -9.46 3.46 -10.95
CA ASP A 176 -8.61 4.55 -11.46
C ASP A 176 -7.57 4.02 -12.43
N TYR A 177 -6.86 2.95 -12.02
CA TYR A 177 -5.74 2.40 -12.77
C TYR A 177 -5.70 0.87 -12.72
N LEU A 178 -5.18 0.30 -13.79
CA LEU A 178 -4.56 -1.00 -13.79
C LEU A 178 -3.05 -0.78 -13.74
N GLU A 179 -2.40 -1.41 -12.77
CA GLU A 179 -0.94 -1.42 -12.65
C GLU A 179 -0.43 -2.70 -13.33
N ILE A 180 0.62 -2.60 -14.16
CA ILE A 180 1.13 -3.74 -14.95
C ILE A 180 2.47 -4.14 -14.37
N GLY A 181 2.47 -5.13 -13.47
CA GLY A 181 3.65 -5.57 -12.76
C GLY A 181 4.05 -4.63 -11.63
N ASN A 182 4.66 -5.20 -10.60
CA ASN A 182 5.13 -4.47 -9.43
C ASN A 182 6.65 -4.25 -9.52
N GLU A 183 7.10 -3.03 -9.21
CA GLU A 183 8.53 -2.68 -9.10
C GLU A 183 9.38 -3.26 -10.25
N PRO A 184 9.15 -2.82 -11.51
CA PRO A 184 9.79 -3.43 -12.67
C PRO A 184 11.33 -3.42 -12.62
N ASP A 185 11.91 -2.47 -11.89
CA ASP A 185 13.33 -2.37 -11.58
C ASP A 185 13.86 -3.52 -10.69
N PHE A 186 12.97 -4.18 -9.94
CA PHE A 186 13.29 -5.34 -9.09
C PHE A 186 13.03 -6.70 -9.75
N LEU A 187 12.51 -6.76 -10.98
CA LEU A 187 12.25 -8.04 -11.66
C LEU A 187 13.51 -8.90 -11.81
N VAL A 188 14.67 -8.28 -12.01
CA VAL A 188 15.97 -8.98 -12.05
C VAL A 188 16.34 -9.53 -10.67
N THR A 189 16.18 -8.72 -9.62
CA THR A 189 16.46 -9.09 -8.23
C THR A 189 15.61 -10.28 -7.79
N HIS A 190 14.34 -10.29 -8.20
CA HIS A 190 13.39 -11.36 -7.95
C HIS A 190 13.53 -12.56 -8.90
N LYS A 191 14.50 -12.51 -9.83
CA LYS A 191 14.76 -13.56 -10.84
C LYS A 191 13.56 -13.83 -11.77
N LEU A 192 12.70 -12.82 -11.95
CA LEU A 192 11.57 -12.82 -12.87
C LEU A 192 12.00 -12.44 -14.29
N ARG A 193 13.16 -11.79 -14.43
CA ARG A 193 13.80 -11.45 -15.72
C ARG A 193 15.31 -11.73 -15.65
N PRO A 194 16.00 -11.92 -16.79
CA PRO A 194 17.45 -12.13 -16.82
C PRO A 194 18.23 -10.89 -16.38
N SER A 195 19.50 -11.07 -15.98
CA SER A 195 20.33 -10.00 -15.41
C SER A 195 20.63 -8.81 -16.33
N ASN A 196 20.36 -8.94 -17.62
CA ASN A 196 20.52 -7.89 -18.62
C ASN A 196 19.20 -7.19 -18.99
N TYR A 197 18.09 -7.49 -18.30
CA TYR A 197 16.80 -6.85 -18.53
C TYR A 197 16.84 -5.38 -18.10
N THR A 198 16.26 -4.51 -18.92
CA THR A 198 16.27 -3.06 -18.76
C THR A 198 14.87 -2.48 -18.82
N ASP A 199 14.73 -1.22 -18.41
CA ASP A 199 13.48 -0.47 -18.56
C ASP A 199 13.00 -0.42 -20.02
N ALA A 200 13.92 -0.43 -20.99
CA ALA A 200 13.56 -0.46 -22.41
C ALA A 200 12.94 -1.80 -22.83
N ASP A 201 13.42 -2.91 -22.25
CA ASP A 201 12.82 -4.22 -22.47
C ASP A 201 11.42 -4.29 -21.87
N TRP A 202 11.23 -3.71 -20.67
CA TRP A 202 9.92 -3.62 -20.01
C TRP A 202 8.90 -2.82 -20.82
N VAL A 203 9.30 -1.68 -21.39
CA VAL A 203 8.41 -0.86 -22.22
C VAL A 203 8.01 -1.57 -23.53
N GLN A 204 8.89 -2.43 -24.06
CA GLN A 204 8.65 -3.12 -25.32
C GLN A 204 7.75 -4.36 -25.17
N GLU A 205 7.83 -5.05 -24.04
CA GLU A 205 7.14 -6.31 -23.75
C GLU A 205 5.62 -6.15 -23.57
#